data_AF-A0A842UGK1-F1
#
_entry.id   AF-A0A842UGK1-F1
#
_cell.length_a   1.000
_cell.length_b   1.000
_cell.length_c   1.000
_cell.angle_alpha   90.00
_cell.angle_beta   90.00
_cell.angle_gamma   90.00
#
_symmetry.space_group_name_H-M   'P 1'
#
loop_
_entity.id
_entity.type
_entity.pdbx_description
1 polymer ?
#
loop_
_entity_poly.entity_id
_entity_poly.type
_entity_poly.pdbx_seq_one_letter_code
_entity_poly.pdbx_strand_id
1 'polypeptide(L)'
;MIKNEVTVQDVCNLFNEIIAKDPRCAEDLIEARVQCNNVILNHPTIQVRQSCEDQYPKVGLLGFLNGLFGISENGMGALCAVYDDDGNLQSLQPTDTVEFTDQE
;
A
#
# COMPACT_ATOMS: atom_id res chain seq x y z
N MET A 1 -11.22 -7.63 -20.39
CA MET A 1 -12.34 -8.35 -19.75
C MET A 1 -12.52 -7.75 -18.35
N ILE A 2 -13.71 -7.34 -17.97
CA ILE A 2 -13.98 -6.78 -16.64
C ILE A 2 -14.28 -7.95 -15.68
N LYS A 3 -13.61 -7.98 -14.52
CA LYS A 3 -13.87 -8.98 -13.48
C LYS A 3 -15.04 -8.50 -12.61
N ASN A 4 -15.93 -9.42 -12.20
CA ASN A 4 -17.03 -9.11 -11.27
C ASN A 4 -16.55 -8.99 -9.82
N GLU A 5 -15.43 -9.64 -9.51
CA GLU A 5 -14.77 -9.61 -8.20
C GLU A 5 -13.25 -9.59 -8.39
N VAL A 6 -12.55 -9.03 -7.40
CA VAL A 6 -11.09 -9.03 -7.32
C VAL A 6 -10.67 -9.37 -5.91
N THR A 7 -9.63 -10.17 -5.78
CA THR A 7 -9.01 -10.54 -4.51
C THR A 7 -7.78 -9.69 -4.23
N VAL A 8 -7.30 -9.70 -2.99
CA VAL A 8 -5.99 -9.13 -2.61
C VAL A 8 -4.88 -9.73 -3.50
N GLN A 9 -4.93 -11.04 -3.73
CA GLN A 9 -3.95 -11.72 -4.57
C GLN A 9 -3.99 -11.27 -6.04
N ASP A 10 -5.16 -10.94 -6.58
CA ASP A 10 -5.26 -10.39 -7.94
C ASP A 10 -4.49 -9.08 -8.08
N VAL A 11 -4.54 -8.23 -7.06
CA VAL A 11 -3.83 -6.95 -7.02
C VAL A 11 -2.32 -7.19 -6.89
N CYS A 12 -1.89 -8.07 -5.97
CA CYS A 12 -0.49 -8.44 -5.84
C CYS A 12 0.08 -9.00 -7.15
N ASN A 13 -0.64 -9.92 -7.81
CA ASN A 13 -0.21 -10.51 -9.07
C ASN A 13 -0.03 -9.45 -10.16
N LEU A 14 -1.02 -8.57 -10.32
CA LEU A 14 -0.93 -7.49 -11.30
C LEU A 14 0.23 -6.54 -10.99
N PHE A 15 0.40 -6.13 -9.74
CA PHE A 15 1.43 -5.18 -9.37
C PHE A 15 2.83 -5.79 -9.48
N ASN A 16 3.00 -7.06 -9.10
CA ASN A 16 4.26 -7.78 -9.24
C ASN A 16 4.64 -8.01 -10.71
N GLU A 17 3.66 -8.18 -11.60
CA GLU A 17 3.91 -8.17 -13.05
C GLU A 17 4.46 -6.81 -13.52
N ILE A 18 3.97 -5.70 -12.95
CA ILE A 18 4.48 -4.36 -13.25
C ILE A 18 5.89 -4.19 -12.67
N ILE A 19 6.14 -4.57 -11.42
CA ILE A 19 7.48 -4.51 -10.80
C ILE A 19 8.51 -5.24 -11.68
N ALA A 20 8.17 -6.43 -12.18
CA ALA A 20 9.06 -7.22 -13.03
C ALA A 20 9.32 -6.60 -14.42
N LYS A 21 8.38 -5.81 -14.95
CA LYS A 21 8.44 -5.25 -16.31
C LYS A 21 8.93 -3.80 -16.35
N ASP A 22 8.57 -3.01 -15.34
CA ASP A 22 8.88 -1.60 -15.19
C ASP A 22 8.91 -1.26 -13.68
N PRO A 23 10.03 -1.57 -13.00
CA PRO A 23 10.15 -1.35 -11.56
C PRO A 23 10.08 0.13 -11.20
N ARG A 24 10.51 1.03 -12.10
CA ARG A 24 10.47 2.48 -11.86
C ARG A 24 9.02 2.98 -11.82
N CYS A 25 8.18 2.54 -12.77
CA CYS A 25 6.76 2.86 -12.77
C CYS A 25 6.06 2.32 -11.51
N ALA A 26 6.36 1.08 -11.11
CA ALA A 26 5.80 0.48 -9.90
C ALA A 26 6.17 1.29 -8.64
N GLU A 27 7.45 1.62 -8.49
CA GLU A 27 7.98 2.46 -7.40
C GLU A 27 7.27 3.82 -7.38
N ASP A 28 7.23 4.55 -8.51
CA ASP A 28 6.61 5.87 -8.58
C ASP A 28 5.11 5.82 -8.22
N LEU A 29 4.40 4.74 -8.58
CA LEU A 29 2.99 4.53 -8.19
C LEU A 29 2.82 4.23 -6.70
N ILE A 30 3.69 3.39 -6.12
CA ILE A 30 3.65 3.06 -4.69
C ILE A 30 4.12 4.22 -3.83
N GLU A 31 5.05 5.04 -4.28
CA GLU A 31 5.59 6.18 -3.52
C GLU A 31 4.81 7.47 -3.75
N ALA A 32 3.94 7.52 -4.76
CA ALA A 32 3.02 8.64 -4.94
C ALA A 32 2.17 8.84 -3.67
N ARG A 33 2.44 9.93 -2.97
CA ARG A 33 1.72 10.39 -1.78
C ARG A 33 1.26 11.82 -2.03
N VAL A 34 -0.05 12.03 -2.04
CA VAL A 34 -0.65 13.34 -2.28
C VAL A 34 -1.32 13.86 -1.01
N GLN A 35 -1.29 15.18 -0.83
CA GLN A 35 -2.01 15.83 0.26
C GLN A 35 -3.51 15.51 0.19
N CYS A 36 -4.10 15.20 1.34
CA CYS A 36 -5.54 15.00 1.45
C CYS A 36 -6.16 15.94 2.48
N ASN A 37 -7.48 16.05 2.44
CA ASN A 37 -8.24 16.86 3.41
C ASN A 37 -8.64 16.00 4.63
N ASN A 38 -9.32 16.65 5.59
CA ASN A 38 -9.79 15.99 6.81
C ASN A 38 -10.84 14.90 6.57
N VAL A 39 -11.53 14.90 5.42
CA VAL A 39 -12.51 13.84 5.11
C VAL A 39 -11.80 12.52 4.82
N ILE A 40 -10.73 12.57 4.00
CA ILE A 40 -9.93 11.38 3.71
C ILE A 40 -9.11 10.96 4.93
N LEU A 41 -8.54 11.91 5.67
CA LEU A 41 -7.80 11.64 6.90
C LEU A 41 -8.63 10.84 7.93
N ASN A 42 -9.92 11.17 8.06
CA ASN A 42 -10.81 10.54 9.03
C ASN A 42 -11.70 9.45 8.41
N HIS A 43 -11.38 8.97 7.20
CA HIS A 43 -12.15 7.89 6.59
C HIS A 43 -11.97 6.58 7.38
N PRO A 44 -13.04 5.82 7.68
CA PRO A 44 -12.96 4.67 8.58
C PRO A 44 -12.07 3.53 8.09
N THR A 45 -11.77 3.48 6.78
CA THR A 45 -10.97 2.39 6.19
C THR A 45 -9.74 2.86 5.42
N ILE A 46 -9.63 4.13 5.00
CA ILE A 46 -8.49 4.53 4.17
C ILE A 46 -7.30 4.78 5.08
N GLN A 47 -6.16 4.17 4.77
CA GLN A 47 -4.93 4.42 5.52
C GLN A 47 -4.25 5.69 5.02
N VAL A 48 -3.96 6.60 5.94
CA VAL A 48 -3.35 7.90 5.66
C VAL A 48 -2.08 8.02 6.49
N ARG A 49 -1.01 8.52 5.85
CA ARG A 49 0.23 8.85 6.56
C ARG A 49 0.12 10.27 7.10
N GLN A 50 0.32 10.41 8.40
CA GLN A 50 0.47 11.69 9.07
C GLN A 50 1.61 11.57 10.09
N SER A 51 2.81 12.02 9.73
CA SER A 51 3.92 12.15 10.69
C SER A 51 3.98 13.56 11.26
N CYS A 52 4.71 13.75 12.37
CA CYS A 52 4.96 15.09 12.94
C CYS A 52 5.78 16.01 12.01
N GLU A 53 6.50 15.43 11.05
CA GLU A 53 7.27 16.16 10.04
C GLU A 53 6.44 16.53 8.81
N ASP A 54 5.29 15.86 8.60
CA ASP A 54 4.42 16.15 7.48
C ASP A 54 3.57 17.39 7.75
N GLN A 55 3.71 18.42 6.92
CA GLN A 55 2.89 19.64 7.00
C GLN A 55 1.39 19.35 6.81
N TYR A 56 1.06 18.31 6.05
CA TYR A 56 -0.31 17.89 5.75
C TYR A 56 -0.42 16.36 5.69
N PRO A 57 -1.58 15.78 6.04
CA PRO A 57 -1.82 14.36 5.87
C PRO A 57 -1.73 13.97 4.39
N LYS A 58 -1.12 12.82 4.12
CA LYS A 58 -0.94 12.31 2.75
C LYS A 58 -1.50 10.92 2.58
N VAL A 59 -2.10 10.68 1.43
CA VAL A 59 -2.63 9.38 1.02
C VAL A 59 -1.95 8.94 -0.28
N GLY A 60 -1.77 7.64 -0.45
CA GLY A 60 -1.27 7.07 -1.69
C GLY A 60 -2.07 5.86 -2.12
N LEU A 61 -1.66 5.23 -3.22
CA LEU A 61 -2.37 4.10 -3.82
C LEU A 61 -2.61 2.98 -2.81
N LEU A 62 -1.58 2.59 -2.06
CA LEU A 62 -1.66 1.52 -1.07
C LEU A 62 -2.71 1.81 0.02
N GLY A 63 -2.82 3.07 0.46
CA GLY A 63 -3.78 3.46 1.48
C GLY A 63 -5.24 3.35 1.01
N PHE A 64 -5.51 3.64 -0.27
CA PHE A 64 -6.83 3.41 -0.87
C PHE A 64 -7.13 1.93 -1.05
N LEU A 65 -6.17 1.14 -1.53
CA LEU A 65 -6.35 -0.30 -1.72
C LEU A 65 -6.60 -1.01 -0.39
N ASN A 66 -5.86 -0.65 0.65
CA ASN A 66 -6.11 -1.18 1.99
C ASN A 66 -7.46 -0.73 2.56
N GLY A 67 -7.94 0.46 2.22
CA GLY A 67 -9.30 0.86 2.59
C GLY A 67 -10.41 0.15 1.84
N LEU A 68 -10.13 -0.44 0.67
CA LEU A 68 -11.05 -1.28 -0.08
C LEU A 68 -11.11 -2.70 0.51
N PHE A 69 -9.96 -3.32 0.78
CA PHE A 69 -9.89 -4.70 1.27
C PHE A 69 -10.06 -4.84 2.78
N GLY A 70 -9.87 -3.74 3.52
CA GLY A 70 -10.03 -3.68 4.96
C GLY A 70 -8.71 -3.59 5.71
N ILE A 71 -8.85 -3.30 7.00
CA ILE A 71 -7.78 -3.16 7.97
C ILE A 71 -8.05 -4.17 9.10
N SER A 72 -7.00 -4.82 9.60
CA SER A 72 -7.07 -5.71 10.76
C SER A 72 -7.30 -4.93 12.07
N GLU A 73 -7.61 -5.65 13.15
CA GLU A 73 -7.79 -5.06 14.49
C GLU A 73 -6.54 -4.31 14.98
N ASN A 74 -5.35 -4.68 14.48
CA ASN A 74 -4.08 -4.06 14.84
C ASN A 74 -3.71 -2.87 13.92
N GLY A 75 -4.62 -2.44 13.04
CA GLY A 75 -4.39 -1.30 12.15
C GLY A 75 -3.61 -1.64 10.86
N MET A 76 -3.33 -2.91 10.61
CA MET A 76 -2.58 -3.36 9.42
C MET A 76 -3.51 -3.52 8.22
N GLY A 77 -3.11 -3.01 7.06
CA GLY A 77 -3.90 -3.14 5.82
C GLY A 77 -3.74 -4.53 5.20
N ALA A 78 -4.59 -4.89 4.23
CA ALA A 78 -4.54 -6.19 3.56
C ALA A 78 -3.30 -6.39 2.65
N LEU A 79 -2.68 -5.30 2.20
CA LEU A 79 -1.53 -5.28 1.29
C LEU A 79 -0.33 -4.59 1.96
N CYS A 80 0.85 -5.15 1.71
CA CYS A 80 2.14 -4.63 2.15
C CYS A 80 3.09 -4.49 0.95
N ALA A 81 3.77 -3.36 0.84
CA ALA A 81 4.88 -3.17 -0.08
C ALA A 81 6.17 -3.64 0.60
N VAL A 82 6.91 -4.52 -0.06
CA VAL A 82 8.14 -5.12 0.45
C VAL A 82 9.31 -4.51 -0.32
N TYR A 83 10.27 -3.99 0.42
CA TYR A 83 11.48 -3.36 -0.10
C TYR A 83 12.70 -4.22 0.29
N ASP A 84 13.74 -4.17 -0.52
CA ASP A 84 15.05 -4.73 -0.14
C ASP A 84 15.82 -3.78 0.80
N ASP A 85 16.99 -4.24 1.26
CA ASP A 85 17.88 -3.48 2.14
C ASP A 85 18.42 -2.18 1.50
N ASP A 86 18.40 -2.11 0.17
CA ASP A 86 18.81 -0.93 -0.60
C ASP A 86 17.65 0.06 -0.80
N GLY A 87 16.44 -0.26 -0.30
CA GLY A 87 15.25 0.56 -0.38
C GLY A 87 14.52 0.49 -1.72
N ASN A 88 14.77 -0.52 -2.56
CA ASN A 88 14.05 -0.71 -3.81
C ASN A 88 12.81 -1.58 -3.58
N LEU A 89 11.69 -1.22 -4.22
CA LEU A 89 10.47 -2.02 -4.20
C LEU A 89 10.70 -3.39 -4.88
N GLN A 90 10.52 -4.46 -4.09
CA GLN A 90 10.69 -5.85 -4.54
C GLN A 90 9.36 -6.52 -4.87
N SER A 91 8.32 -6.29 -4.06
CA SER A 91 7.01 -6.91 -4.29
C SER A 91 5.88 -6.21 -3.54
N LEU A 92 4.65 -6.45 -3.99
CA LEU A 92 3.43 -6.27 -3.22
C LEU A 92 2.94 -7.65 -2.74
N GLN A 93 2.67 -7.77 -1.44
CA GLN A 93 2.26 -9.03 -0.82
C GLN A 93 1.00 -8.85 0.04
N PRO A 94 0.18 -9.90 0.20
CA PRO A 94 -0.80 -9.95 1.28
C PRO A 94 -0.10 -9.82 2.64
N THR A 95 -0.62 -8.97 3.51
CA THR A 95 0.04 -8.66 4.78
C THR A 95 0.19 -9.86 5.71
N ASP A 96 -0.71 -10.84 5.64
CA ASP A 96 -0.66 -12.10 6.40
C ASP A 96 0.45 -13.06 5.94
N THR A 97 1.09 -12.77 4.80
CA THR A 97 2.20 -13.57 4.25
C THR A 97 3.57 -12.95 4.49
N VAL A 98 3.63 -11.74 5.04
CA VAL A 98 4.89 -11.03 5.32
C VAL A 98 5.35 -11.38 6.72
N GLU A 99 6.57 -11.91 6.84
CA GLU A 99 7.25 -12.03 8.13
C GLU A 99 7.85 -10.68 8.50
N PHE A 100 7.23 -9.99 9.48
CA PHE A 100 7.82 -8.81 10.08
C PHE A 100 8.94 -9.26 11.01
N THR A 101 10.19 -9.01 10.64
CA THR A 101 11.30 -9.10 11.59
C THR A 101 11.26 -7.84 12.46
N ASP A 102 10.99 -8.02 13.75
CA ASP A 102 11.10 -6.94 14.72
C ASP A 102 12.54 -6.39 14.65
N GLN A 103 12.70 -5.16 14.16
CA GLN A 103 13.95 -4.43 14.30
C GLN A 103 14.04 -3.95 15.75
N GLU A 104 14.97 -4.56 16.52
CA GLU A 104 15.34 -4.14 17.90
C GLU A 104 15.87 -2.69 17.95
#